data_AF-A0A933HER5-F1
#
_entry.id   AF-A0A933HER5-F1
#
_cell.length_a   1.000
_cell.length_b   1.000
_cell.length_c   1.000
_cell.angle_alpha   90.00
_cell.angle_beta   90.00
_cell.angle_gamma   90.00
#
_symmetry.space_group_name_H-M   'P 1'
#
loop_
_entity.id
_entity.type
_entity.pdbx_description
1 polymer ?
#
loop_
_entity_poly.entity_id
_entity_poly.type
_entity_poly.pdbx_seq_one_letter_code
_entity_poly.pdbx_strand_id
1 'polypeptide(L)'
;LAVAKKVFDSRMKNHDTGYEYLIKRQVEKRLLDVLEYHRTNLSGIRILSCETVLRAEIKTSFGNAKLKGRADRIDRRSGAIHILDYKTGSSAGIPDWRKFDLDSRKDWPKTLKSVQMPFYVLAYTLENEQVKPADIDASLMLLGKEEIQERNLFFPARGLVRRSLGEGGKPADKSGIFSRYKKAVSILIEEILNPGLSFEPASDETVCEGCLFKTMCGRQWINSKG
;
A
#
# COMPACT_ATOMS: atom_id res chain seq x y z
N LEU A 1 -25.64 6.77 -2.52
CA LEU A 1 -26.12 6.31 -3.85
C LEU A 1 -26.41 7.44 -4.83
N ALA A 2 -27.05 8.55 -4.44
CA ALA A 2 -27.32 9.67 -5.36
C ALA A 2 -26.06 10.24 -6.06
N VAL A 3 -24.93 10.31 -5.35
CA VAL A 3 -23.64 10.72 -5.94
C VAL A 3 -23.12 9.68 -6.94
N ALA A 4 -23.19 8.39 -6.60
CA ALA A 4 -22.77 7.31 -7.49
C ALA A 4 -23.57 7.31 -8.80
N LYS A 5 -24.89 7.53 -8.73
CA LYS A 5 -25.75 7.65 -9.91
C LYS A 5 -25.27 8.74 -10.87
N LYS A 6 -24.98 9.94 -10.36
CA LYS A 6 -24.43 11.06 -11.17
C LYS A 6 -23.11 10.69 -11.86
N VAL A 7 -22.25 9.92 -11.18
CA VAL A 7 -20.99 9.44 -11.78
C VAL A 7 -21.27 8.49 -12.94
N PHE A 8 -22.15 7.50 -12.76
CA PHE A 8 -22.55 6.59 -13.85
C PHE A 8 -23.18 7.32 -15.02
N ASP A 9 -24.13 8.23 -14.76
CA ASP A 9 -24.78 9.05 -15.78
C ASP A 9 -23.76 9.81 -16.64
N SER A 10 -22.66 10.29 -16.03
CA SER A 10 -21.62 11.06 -16.72
C SER A 10 -20.50 10.23 -17.37
N ARG A 11 -20.21 9.01 -16.87
CA ARG A 11 -19.00 8.24 -17.23
C ARG A 11 -19.27 6.92 -17.93
N MET A 12 -20.49 6.38 -17.86
CA MET A 12 -20.81 5.06 -18.40
C MET A 12 -22.13 5.13 -19.17
N LYS A 13 -22.07 5.23 -20.50
CA LYS A 13 -23.28 5.20 -21.34
C LYS A 13 -24.00 3.85 -21.16
N ASN A 14 -25.33 3.87 -21.27
CA ASN A 14 -26.19 2.67 -21.17
C ASN A 14 -26.08 1.89 -19.85
N HIS A 15 -25.62 2.53 -18.76
CA HIS A 15 -25.47 1.90 -17.43
C HIS A 15 -26.78 1.39 -16.81
N ASP A 16 -27.93 1.67 -17.43
CA ASP A 16 -29.24 1.15 -17.03
C ASP A 16 -29.67 -0.10 -17.82
N THR A 17 -28.85 -0.61 -18.75
CA THR A 17 -29.14 -1.80 -19.55
C THR A 17 -27.91 -2.70 -19.74
N GLY A 18 -28.13 -3.96 -20.12
CA GLY A 18 -27.08 -4.84 -20.63
C GLY A 18 -25.96 -5.15 -19.63
N TYR A 19 -24.74 -5.27 -20.14
CA TYR A 19 -23.53 -5.60 -19.37
C TYR A 19 -23.12 -4.46 -18.43
N GLU A 20 -23.29 -3.22 -18.87
CA GLU A 20 -22.98 -2.01 -18.11
C GLU A 20 -23.86 -1.90 -16.86
N TYR A 21 -25.13 -2.31 -16.94
CA TYR A 21 -26.00 -2.41 -15.77
C TYR A 21 -25.46 -3.37 -14.71
N LEU A 22 -24.95 -4.54 -15.12
CA LEU A 22 -24.37 -5.49 -14.17
C LEU A 22 -23.13 -4.90 -13.47
N ILE A 23 -22.25 -4.22 -14.23
CA ILE A 23 -21.09 -3.53 -13.66
C ILE A 23 -21.52 -2.47 -12.67
N LYS A 24 -22.49 -1.62 -13.04
CA LYS A 24 -23.04 -0.59 -12.15
C LYS A 24 -23.52 -1.19 -10.84
N ARG A 25 -24.33 -2.27 -10.90
CA ARG A 25 -24.88 -2.91 -9.70
C ARG A 25 -23.78 -3.54 -8.83
N GLN A 26 -22.75 -4.11 -9.44
CA GLN A 26 -21.59 -4.64 -8.71
C GLN A 26 -20.82 -3.53 -7.99
N VAL A 27 -20.58 -2.39 -8.65
CA VAL A 27 -19.91 -1.24 -8.06
C VAL A 27 -20.78 -0.61 -6.96
N GLU A 28 -22.08 -0.42 -7.18
CA GLU A 28 -23.01 0.08 -6.16
C GLU A 28 -23.01 -0.80 -4.91
N LYS A 29 -23.10 -2.13 -5.10
CA LYS A 29 -22.99 -3.10 -4.00
C LYS A 29 -21.67 -2.93 -3.27
N ARG A 30 -20.55 -2.89 -4.01
CA ARG A 30 -19.22 -2.77 -3.39
C ARG A 30 -19.04 -1.45 -2.63
N LEU A 31 -19.61 -0.35 -3.11
CA LEU A 31 -19.64 0.92 -2.40
C LEU A 31 -20.43 0.82 -1.09
N LEU A 32 -21.57 0.09 -1.09
CA LEU A 32 -22.32 -0.18 0.13
C LEU A 32 -21.51 -1.04 1.11
N ASP A 33 -20.82 -2.08 0.64
CA ASP A 33 -19.96 -2.92 1.47
C ASP A 33 -18.85 -2.10 2.14
N VAL A 34 -18.25 -1.14 1.41
CA VAL A 34 -17.27 -0.20 1.96
C VAL A 34 -17.91 0.68 3.03
N LEU A 35 -19.08 1.27 2.78
CA LEU A 35 -19.76 2.10 3.77
C LEU A 35 -20.09 1.31 5.03
N GLU A 36 -20.55 0.07 4.89
CA GLU A 36 -20.88 -0.80 6.02
C GLU A 36 -19.63 -1.16 6.82
N TYR A 37 -18.52 -1.48 6.14
CA TYR A 37 -17.22 -1.68 6.78
C TYR A 37 -16.83 -0.46 7.63
N HIS A 38 -17.03 0.75 7.11
CA HIS A 38 -16.71 1.98 7.86
C HIS A 38 -17.60 2.16 9.09
N ARG A 39 -18.92 1.93 8.95
CA ARG A 39 -19.86 2.04 10.08
C ARG A 39 -19.51 1.06 11.20
N THR A 40 -19.17 -0.17 10.83
CA THR A 40 -18.91 -1.24 11.79
C THR A 40 -17.51 -1.17 12.41
N ASN A 41 -16.47 -0.86 11.62
CA ASN A 41 -15.07 -0.99 12.07
C ASN A 41 -14.35 0.33 12.32
N LEU A 42 -14.85 1.44 11.76
CA LEU A 42 -14.16 2.73 11.73
C LEU A 42 -15.01 3.84 12.36
N SER A 43 -15.50 3.60 13.58
CA SER A 43 -16.23 4.61 14.34
C SER A 43 -15.32 5.79 14.74
N GLY A 44 -15.84 7.01 14.64
CA GLY A 44 -15.14 8.23 15.08
C GLY A 44 -13.95 8.65 14.20
N ILE A 45 -13.83 8.12 12.98
CA ILE A 45 -12.83 8.60 12.03
C ILE A 45 -13.17 9.99 11.51
N ARG A 46 -12.15 10.76 11.18
CA ARG A 46 -12.28 12.00 10.43
C ARG A 46 -11.43 11.91 9.17
N ILE A 47 -12.07 11.91 8.00
CA ILE A 47 -11.35 12.04 6.73
C ILE A 47 -10.73 13.44 6.70
N LEU A 48 -9.41 13.50 6.53
CA LEU A 48 -8.66 14.76 6.44
C LEU A 48 -8.54 15.20 4.99
N SER A 49 -8.23 14.27 4.10
CA SER A 49 -8.08 14.53 2.67
C SER A 49 -8.25 13.26 1.84
N CYS A 50 -8.55 13.44 0.56
CA CYS A 50 -8.52 12.39 -0.47
C CYS A 50 -7.55 12.80 -1.58
N GLU A 51 -7.07 11.84 -2.36
CA GLU A 51 -6.24 12.08 -3.56
C GLU A 51 -5.02 12.98 -3.30
N THR A 52 -4.37 12.79 -2.13
CA THR A 52 -3.33 13.68 -1.63
C THR A 52 -1.99 13.35 -2.26
N VAL A 53 -1.37 14.34 -2.89
CA VAL A 53 0.01 14.21 -3.40
C VAL A 53 0.99 14.25 -2.24
N LEU A 54 1.86 13.25 -2.18
CA LEU A 54 2.90 13.12 -1.17
C LEU A 54 4.27 13.26 -1.84
N ARG A 55 5.18 14.03 -1.22
CA ARG A 55 6.56 14.19 -1.68
C ARG A 55 7.55 13.83 -0.59
N ALA A 56 8.68 13.28 -1.00
CA ALA A 56 9.83 13.07 -0.13
C ALA A 56 11.10 13.41 -0.89
N GLU A 57 12.13 13.82 -0.16
CA GLU A 57 13.48 13.97 -0.69
C GLU A 57 14.42 13.14 0.18
N ILE A 58 15.14 12.23 -0.47
CA ILE A 58 16.12 11.36 0.19
C ILE A 58 17.50 11.73 -0.34
N LYS A 59 18.44 12.00 0.57
CA LYS A 59 19.85 12.17 0.24
C LYS A 59 20.44 10.80 -0.07
N THR A 60 21.10 10.66 -1.22
CA THR A 60 21.84 9.46 -1.61
C THR A 60 23.29 9.82 -1.93
N SER A 61 24.13 8.80 -2.07
CA SER A 61 25.50 8.95 -2.58
C SER A 61 25.58 9.54 -4.00
N PHE A 62 24.49 9.51 -4.76
CA PHE A 62 24.37 10.02 -6.13
C PHE A 62 23.62 11.36 -6.23
N GLY A 63 23.35 12.01 -5.09
CA GLY A 63 22.62 13.27 -4.99
C GLY A 63 21.24 13.12 -4.35
N ASN A 64 20.40 14.15 -4.47
CA ASN A 64 19.07 14.11 -3.85
C ASN A 64 18.06 13.43 -4.78
N ALA A 65 17.48 12.33 -4.30
CA ALA A 65 16.38 11.63 -4.98
C ALA A 65 15.04 12.23 -4.54
N LYS A 66 14.31 12.82 -5.49
CA LYS A 66 12.95 13.33 -5.28
C LYS A 66 11.93 12.24 -5.56
N LEU A 67 11.15 11.89 -4.56
CA LEU A 67 10.08 10.91 -4.65
C LEU A 67 8.73 11.61 -4.64
N LYS A 68 7.79 11.07 -5.41
CA LYS A 68 6.42 11.56 -5.49
C LYS A 68 5.47 10.36 -5.56
N GLY A 69 4.38 10.44 -4.81
CA GLY A 69 3.26 9.54 -4.97
C GLY A 69 1.95 10.22 -4.63
N ARG A 70 0.89 9.42 -4.61
CA ARG A 70 -0.45 9.88 -4.25
C ARG A 70 -1.08 8.85 -3.32
N ALA A 71 -1.65 9.33 -2.22
CA ALA A 71 -2.48 8.55 -1.33
C ALA A 71 -3.96 8.77 -1.68
N ASP A 72 -4.75 7.70 -1.68
CA ASP A 72 -6.17 7.78 -2.01
C ASP A 72 -6.95 8.50 -0.91
N ARG A 73 -6.61 8.22 0.36
CA ARG A 73 -7.25 8.85 1.51
C ARG A 73 -6.33 8.99 2.71
N ILE A 74 -6.50 10.07 3.46
CA ILE A 74 -5.83 10.28 4.75
C ILE A 74 -6.89 10.54 5.82
N ASP A 75 -6.86 9.74 6.88
CA ASP A 75 -7.78 9.79 8.00
C ASP A 75 -7.06 10.22 9.30
N ARG A 76 -7.81 10.85 10.21
CA ARG A 76 -7.50 10.88 11.64
C ARG A 76 -8.30 9.78 12.33
N ARG A 77 -7.63 8.86 13.00
CA ARG A 77 -8.25 7.75 13.75
C ARG A 77 -7.69 7.71 15.15
N SER A 78 -8.53 7.97 16.16
CA SER A 78 -8.11 7.97 17.58
C SER A 78 -6.85 8.79 17.86
N GLY A 79 -6.71 9.94 17.21
CA GLY A 79 -5.55 10.84 17.34
C GLY A 79 -4.40 10.57 16.37
N ALA A 80 -4.27 9.35 15.83
CA ALA A 80 -3.22 8.98 14.88
C ALA A 80 -3.63 9.29 13.42
N ILE A 81 -2.63 9.47 12.56
CA ILE A 81 -2.81 9.54 11.11
C ILE A 81 -2.93 8.12 10.53
N HIS A 82 -3.83 7.92 9.57
CA HIS A 82 -3.91 6.70 8.78
C HIS A 82 -3.98 7.04 7.29
N ILE A 83 -3.03 6.53 6.52
CA ILE A 83 -3.01 6.69 5.06
C ILE A 83 -3.58 5.41 4.43
N LEU A 84 -4.62 5.55 3.62
CA LEU A 84 -5.28 4.45 2.93
C LEU A 84 -5.03 4.48 1.43
N ASP A 85 -4.84 3.28 0.87
CA ASP A 85 -4.86 3.01 -0.56
C ASP A 85 -5.87 1.88 -0.84
N TYR A 86 -6.74 2.12 -1.81
CA TYR A 86 -7.77 1.17 -2.23
C TYR A 86 -7.20 0.22 -3.28
N LYS A 87 -7.31 -1.09 -3.02
CA LYS A 87 -6.95 -2.12 -3.99
C LYS A 87 -8.19 -2.86 -4.46
N THR A 88 -8.45 -2.83 -5.76
CA THR A 88 -9.53 -3.61 -6.38
C THR A 88 -9.22 -5.11 -6.46
N GLY A 89 -7.96 -5.50 -6.32
CA GLY A 89 -7.55 -6.90 -6.23
C GLY A 89 -7.95 -7.57 -4.90
N SER A 90 -8.00 -8.89 -4.92
CA SER A 90 -8.33 -9.71 -3.75
C SER A 90 -7.12 -10.09 -2.89
N SER A 91 -5.90 -9.75 -3.33
CA SER A 91 -4.66 -9.96 -2.61
C SER A 91 -3.76 -8.73 -2.73
N ALA A 92 -2.95 -8.47 -1.70
CA ALA A 92 -1.92 -7.46 -1.77
C ALA A 92 -0.73 -7.86 -0.89
N GLY A 93 0.48 -7.70 -1.42
CA GLY A 93 1.72 -7.85 -0.66
C GLY A 93 1.92 -6.64 0.23
N ILE A 94 1.96 -6.85 1.54
CA ILE A 94 2.39 -5.85 2.52
C ILE A 94 3.71 -6.29 3.17
N PRO A 95 4.57 -5.35 3.58
CA PRO A 95 5.72 -5.67 4.40
C PRO A 95 5.36 -6.47 5.65
N ASP A 96 6.12 -7.52 5.94
CA ASP A 96 6.06 -8.28 7.18
C ASP A 96 7.14 -7.77 8.12
N TRP A 97 6.81 -6.82 8.99
CA TRP A 97 7.79 -6.18 9.88
C TRP A 97 8.45 -7.13 10.87
N ARG A 98 7.84 -8.30 11.12
CA ARG A 98 8.37 -9.30 12.05
C ARG A 98 9.48 -10.12 11.41
N LYS A 99 9.37 -10.37 10.10
CA LYS A 99 10.34 -11.16 9.34
C LYS A 99 11.29 -10.31 8.51
N PHE A 100 10.97 -9.04 8.31
CA PHE A 100 11.81 -8.14 7.55
C PHE A 100 13.10 -7.83 8.30
N ASP A 101 14.19 -8.29 7.72
CA ASP A 101 15.55 -8.05 8.16
C ASP A 101 16.30 -7.26 7.09
N LEU A 102 16.96 -6.18 7.51
CA LEU A 102 17.66 -5.27 6.64
C LEU A 102 18.90 -5.93 6.03
N ASP A 103 19.55 -6.82 6.76
CA ASP A 103 20.81 -7.45 6.34
C ASP A 103 20.58 -8.67 5.43
N SER A 104 19.34 -9.16 5.35
CA SER A 104 18.93 -10.32 4.55
C SER A 104 18.36 -9.93 3.18
N ARG A 105 19.13 -9.23 2.34
CA ARG A 105 18.71 -8.71 1.01
C ARG A 105 18.03 -9.74 0.10
N LYS A 106 18.47 -11.00 0.16
CA LYS A 106 17.90 -12.13 -0.60
C LYS A 106 16.44 -12.44 -0.23
N ASP A 107 16.04 -12.12 1.00
CA ASP A 107 14.70 -12.43 1.53
C ASP A 107 13.72 -11.26 1.37
N TRP A 108 14.21 -10.08 0.98
CA TRP A 108 13.38 -8.88 0.78
C TRP A 108 12.18 -9.10 -0.15
N PRO A 109 12.28 -9.83 -1.28
CA PRO A 109 11.11 -10.12 -2.10
C PRO A 109 9.97 -10.81 -1.33
N LYS A 110 10.31 -11.63 -0.32
CA LYS A 110 9.34 -12.39 0.50
C LYS A 110 8.87 -11.63 1.73
N THR A 111 9.71 -10.77 2.31
CA THR A 111 9.44 -10.10 3.59
C THR A 111 9.09 -8.62 3.45
N LEU A 112 9.76 -7.87 2.57
CA LEU A 112 9.44 -6.48 2.29
C LEU A 112 8.23 -6.38 1.35
N LYS A 113 8.19 -7.20 0.28
CA LYS A 113 7.13 -7.32 -0.74
C LYS A 113 6.75 -6.06 -1.52
N SER A 114 6.62 -4.91 -0.87
CA SER A 114 6.27 -3.62 -1.45
C SER A 114 6.79 -2.48 -0.58
N VAL A 115 7.31 -1.44 -1.21
CA VAL A 115 7.73 -0.20 -0.54
C VAL A 115 6.66 0.89 -0.54
N GLN A 116 5.48 0.63 -1.11
CA GLN A 116 4.42 1.63 -1.30
C GLN A 116 3.97 2.27 0.04
N MET A 117 3.55 1.45 1.01
CA MET A 117 3.12 1.95 2.32
C MET A 117 4.27 2.57 3.14
N PRO A 118 5.47 1.97 3.20
CA PRO A 118 6.65 2.64 3.76
C PRO A 118 6.91 4.02 3.18
N PHE A 119 6.79 4.16 1.84
CA PHE A 119 6.95 5.45 1.17
C PHE A 119 5.89 6.46 1.62
N TYR A 120 4.63 6.07 1.75
CA TYR A 120 3.58 6.97 2.23
C TYR A 120 3.87 7.50 3.63
N VAL A 121 4.28 6.63 4.56
CA VAL A 121 4.67 7.05 5.91
C VAL A 121 5.86 8.00 5.86
N LEU A 122 6.87 7.69 5.04
CA LEU A 122 8.05 8.55 4.86
C LEU A 122 7.70 9.93 4.33
N ALA A 123 6.97 10.00 3.23
CA ALA A 123 6.62 11.26 2.61
C ALA A 123 5.75 12.12 3.53
N TYR A 124 4.74 11.52 4.17
CA TYR A 124 3.87 12.25 5.08
C TYR A 124 4.60 12.78 6.31
N THR A 125 5.48 11.99 6.92
CA THR A 125 6.24 12.43 8.12
C THR A 125 7.31 13.48 7.80
N LEU A 126 7.86 13.49 6.58
CA LEU A 126 8.77 14.56 6.13
C LEU A 126 8.03 15.86 5.81
N GLU A 127 6.83 15.80 5.22
CA GLU A 127 6.00 16.99 4.99
C GLU A 127 5.31 17.51 6.27
N ASN A 128 5.24 16.69 7.32
CA ASN A 128 4.57 16.99 8.58
C ASN A 128 5.45 16.57 9.78
N GLU A 129 6.50 17.34 10.06
CA GLU A 129 7.51 17.02 11.09
C GLU A 129 6.93 16.82 12.50
N GLN A 130 5.75 17.37 12.78
CA GLN A 130 5.01 17.17 14.04
C GLN A 130 4.44 15.75 14.20
N VAL A 131 4.30 14.99 13.10
CA VAL A 131 3.77 13.62 13.12
C VAL A 131 4.93 12.64 13.20
N LYS A 132 5.04 11.95 14.33
CA LYS A 132 6.08 10.96 14.57
C LYS A 132 5.71 9.62 13.93
N PRO A 133 6.68 8.76 13.58
CA PRO A 133 6.41 7.40 13.09
C PRO A 133 5.54 6.54 14.01
N ALA A 134 5.54 6.83 15.32
CA ALA A 134 4.67 6.17 16.29
C ALA A 134 3.17 6.53 16.13
N ASP A 135 2.88 7.70 15.56
CA ASP A 135 1.54 8.31 15.50
C ASP A 135 0.90 8.21 14.10
N ILE A 136 1.43 7.32 13.26
CA ILE A 136 0.97 7.10 11.89
C ILE A 136 0.91 5.60 11.55
N ASP A 137 -0.01 5.25 10.66
CA ASP A 137 -0.04 3.96 9.96
C ASP A 137 -0.42 4.16 8.50
N ALA A 138 -0.16 3.13 7.69
CA ALA A 138 -0.61 3.07 6.32
C ALA A 138 -1.27 1.71 6.08
N SER A 139 -2.32 1.68 5.26
CA SER A 139 -3.06 0.45 5.01
C SER A 139 -3.57 0.32 3.59
N LEU A 140 -3.72 -0.93 3.16
CA LEU A 140 -4.38 -1.30 1.92
C LEU A 140 -5.80 -1.79 2.23
N MET A 141 -6.81 -1.15 1.64
CA MET A 141 -8.19 -1.58 1.72
C MET A 141 -8.53 -2.44 0.50
N LEU A 142 -8.69 -3.74 0.70
CA LEU A 142 -8.96 -4.72 -0.34
C LEU A 142 -10.45 -4.75 -0.67
N LEU A 143 -10.81 -4.19 -1.82
CA LEU A 143 -12.18 -4.13 -2.34
C LEU A 143 -12.57 -5.37 -3.14
N GLY A 144 -11.58 -6.14 -3.64
CA GLY A 144 -11.82 -7.35 -4.44
C GLY A 144 -12.05 -8.62 -3.64
N LYS A 145 -11.97 -8.57 -2.31
CA LYS A 145 -12.34 -9.68 -1.43
C LYS A 145 -13.85 -9.76 -1.27
N GLU A 146 -14.38 -10.93 -0.90
CA GLU A 146 -15.81 -11.05 -0.56
C GLU A 146 -16.18 -10.04 0.53
N GLU A 147 -15.44 -10.07 1.65
CA GLU A 147 -15.50 -9.07 2.71
C GLU A 147 -14.42 -7.99 2.52
N ILE A 148 -14.75 -6.73 2.80
CA ILE A 148 -13.75 -5.64 2.81
C ILE A 148 -12.73 -5.91 3.92
N GLN A 149 -11.45 -5.96 3.56
CA GLN A 149 -10.35 -6.16 4.51
C GLN A 149 -9.38 -4.98 4.45
N GLU A 150 -8.94 -4.51 5.61
CA GLU A 150 -7.88 -3.52 5.73
C GLU A 150 -6.58 -4.18 6.23
N ARG A 151 -5.52 -4.07 5.44
CA ARG A 151 -4.18 -4.63 5.72
C ARG A 151 -3.25 -3.49 6.13
N ASN A 152 -2.92 -3.41 7.41
CA ASN A 152 -2.12 -2.33 7.98
C ASN A 152 -0.62 -2.65 7.92
N LEU A 153 0.22 -1.62 7.77
CA LEU A 153 1.67 -1.74 7.73
C LEU A 153 2.24 -2.14 9.09
N PHE A 154 1.80 -1.47 10.17
CA PHE A 154 2.30 -1.77 11.51
C PHE A 154 1.30 -2.58 12.34
N PHE A 155 0.12 -2.03 12.63
CA PHE A 155 -0.87 -2.68 13.49
C PHE A 155 -2.30 -2.52 12.99
N PRO A 156 -3.18 -3.52 13.21
CA PRO A 156 -4.61 -3.34 12.95
C PRO A 156 -5.21 -2.23 13.81
N ALA A 157 -6.21 -1.52 13.27
CA ALA A 157 -7.09 -0.65 14.05
C ALA A 157 -7.70 -1.41 15.25
N ARG A 158 -7.91 -0.71 16.37
CA ARG A 158 -8.27 -1.27 17.70
C ARG A 158 -9.26 -2.44 17.63
N GLY A 159 -8.91 -3.56 18.27
CA GLY A 159 -9.76 -4.76 18.41
C GLY A 159 -8.99 -6.09 18.46
N LEU A 160 -7.75 -6.12 17.95
CA LEU A 160 -6.87 -7.30 17.95
C LEU A 160 -5.65 -7.10 18.85
N VAL A 161 -5.89 -6.91 20.16
CA VAL A 161 -4.86 -6.67 21.19
C VAL A 161 -3.76 -7.74 21.19
N ARG A 162 -4.05 -8.98 20.76
CA ARG A 162 -3.07 -10.06 20.68
C ARG A 162 -2.06 -9.95 19.52
N ARG A 163 -2.35 -9.19 18.45
CA ARG A 163 -1.47 -9.11 17.26
C ARG A 163 -0.54 -7.90 17.25
N SER A 164 -0.71 -6.94 18.17
CA SER A 164 0.14 -5.74 18.27
C SER A 164 1.34 -5.90 19.21
N LEU A 165 1.50 -7.09 19.80
CA LEU A 165 2.63 -7.40 20.66
C LEU A 165 3.79 -7.96 19.82
N GLY A 166 4.98 -7.40 20.02
CA GLY A 166 6.26 -7.96 19.57
C GLY A 166 6.69 -9.15 20.43
N GLU A 167 7.91 -9.65 20.19
CA GLU A 167 8.48 -10.73 21.00
C GLU A 167 8.50 -10.35 22.49
N GLY A 168 8.06 -11.28 23.35
CA GLY A 168 7.98 -11.05 24.79
C GLY A 168 6.78 -10.21 25.26
N GLY A 169 5.76 -9.97 24.43
CA GLY A 169 4.50 -9.35 24.87
C GLY A 169 4.54 -7.82 25.00
N LYS A 170 5.62 -7.17 24.54
CA LYS A 170 5.74 -5.70 24.51
C LYS A 170 5.12 -5.12 23.25
N PRO A 171 4.55 -3.89 23.27
CA PRO A 171 4.12 -3.21 22.06
C PRO A 171 5.27 -3.11 21.06
N ALA A 172 5.04 -3.42 19.77
CA ALA A 172 6.13 -3.33 18.80
C ALA A 172 6.57 -1.87 18.58
N ASP A 173 7.88 -1.66 18.44
CA ASP A 173 8.46 -0.34 18.22
C ASP A 173 8.22 0.11 16.77
N LYS A 174 7.13 0.86 16.53
CA LYS A 174 6.82 1.42 15.21
C LYS A 174 7.97 2.26 14.65
N SER A 175 8.63 3.05 15.50
CA SER A 175 9.71 3.94 15.07
C SER A 175 10.92 3.15 14.60
N GLY A 176 11.34 2.14 15.35
CA GLY A 176 12.40 1.22 14.96
C GLY A 176 12.07 0.40 13.71
N ILE A 177 10.85 -0.11 13.60
CA ILE A 177 10.37 -0.80 12.38
C ILE A 177 10.41 0.14 11.18
N PHE A 178 9.85 1.33 11.30
CA PHE A 178 9.83 2.32 10.22
C PHE A 178 11.24 2.75 9.81
N SER A 179 12.16 2.90 10.76
CA SER A 179 13.57 3.19 10.48
C SER A 179 14.19 2.11 9.57
N ARG A 180 13.90 0.83 9.81
CA ARG A 180 14.34 -0.26 8.91
C ARG A 180 13.74 -0.12 7.51
N TYR A 181 12.44 0.16 7.40
CA TYR A 181 11.83 0.37 6.09
C TYR A 181 12.38 1.60 5.35
N LYS A 182 12.59 2.71 6.04
CA LYS A 182 13.21 3.91 5.46
C LYS A 182 14.61 3.61 4.89
N LYS A 183 15.41 2.85 5.64
CA LYS A 183 16.73 2.39 5.16
C LYS A 183 16.58 1.50 3.93
N ALA A 184 15.65 0.56 3.92
CA ALA A 184 15.39 -0.31 2.77
C ALA A 184 15.00 0.48 1.51
N VAL A 185 14.09 1.46 1.64
CA VAL A 185 13.74 2.37 0.53
C VAL A 185 14.96 3.13 0.03
N SER A 186 15.80 3.63 0.94
CA SER A 186 17.02 4.37 0.58
C SER A 186 18.01 3.48 -0.18
N ILE A 187 18.25 2.25 0.31
CA ILE A 187 19.12 1.26 -0.34
C ILE A 187 18.61 0.95 -1.76
N LEU A 188 17.32 0.69 -1.94
CA LEU A 188 16.77 0.40 -3.28
C LEU A 188 16.95 1.57 -4.25
N ILE A 189 16.82 2.81 -3.76
CA ILE A 189 17.06 4.00 -4.59
C ILE A 189 18.54 4.12 -4.93
N GLU A 190 19.45 3.87 -3.98
CA GLU A 190 20.89 3.85 -4.26
C GLU A 190 21.25 2.76 -5.29
N GLU A 191 20.67 1.56 -5.18
CA GLU A 191 20.83 0.47 -6.16
C GLU A 191 20.36 0.92 -7.55
N ILE A 192 19.18 1.55 -7.66
CA ILE A 192 18.63 2.05 -8.94
C ILE A 192 19.52 3.12 -9.56
N LEU A 193 20.12 4.00 -8.75
CA LEU A 193 20.92 5.13 -9.22
C LEU A 193 22.38 4.77 -9.50
N ASN A 194 22.84 3.60 -9.07
CA ASN A 194 24.24 3.19 -9.19
C ASN A 194 24.55 2.68 -10.61
N PRO A 195 25.33 3.41 -11.44
CA PRO A 195 25.67 2.97 -12.79
C PRO A 195 26.60 1.75 -12.82
N GLY A 196 27.28 1.45 -11.71
CA GLY A 196 28.13 0.26 -11.57
C GLY A 196 27.36 -1.00 -11.21
N LEU A 197 26.04 -0.91 -10.96
CA LEU A 197 25.18 -2.04 -10.67
C LEU A 197 24.23 -2.30 -11.84
N SER A 198 24.42 -3.43 -12.53
CA SER A 198 23.52 -3.85 -13.61
C SER A 198 22.14 -4.23 -13.07
N PHE A 199 21.09 -3.96 -13.85
CA PHE A 199 19.78 -4.51 -13.58
C PHE A 199 19.75 -6.00 -13.92
N GLU A 200 19.41 -6.81 -12.92
CA GLU A 200 19.27 -8.25 -13.09
C GLU A 200 17.79 -8.68 -13.08
N PRO A 201 17.43 -9.76 -13.80
CA PRO A 201 16.10 -10.33 -13.73
C PRO A 201 15.77 -10.77 -12.29
N ALA A 202 14.48 -10.73 -11.91
CA ALA A 202 14.07 -11.13 -10.57
C ALA A 202 14.48 -12.58 -10.25
N SER A 203 14.97 -12.88 -9.04
CA SER A 203 15.34 -14.25 -8.68
C SER A 203 14.13 -15.19 -8.61
N ASP A 204 12.96 -14.66 -8.25
CA ASP A 204 11.69 -15.38 -8.28
C ASP A 204 11.08 -15.28 -9.69
N GLU A 205 11.04 -16.40 -10.41
CA GLU A 205 10.50 -16.48 -11.76
C GLU A 205 8.98 -16.31 -11.83
N THR A 206 8.25 -16.52 -10.73
CA THR A 206 6.78 -16.39 -10.73
C THR A 206 6.33 -14.96 -11.02
N VAL A 207 7.14 -13.96 -10.64
CA VAL A 207 6.85 -12.55 -10.95
C VAL A 207 7.03 -12.24 -12.45
N CYS A 208 7.68 -13.12 -13.20
CA CYS A 208 7.89 -12.96 -14.64
C CYS A 208 6.71 -13.43 -15.49
N GLU A 209 5.77 -14.19 -14.93
CA GLU A 209 4.60 -14.73 -15.67
C GLU A 209 3.78 -13.63 -16.36
N GLY A 210 3.59 -12.49 -15.68
CA GLY A 210 2.90 -11.30 -16.21
C GLY A 210 3.82 -10.16 -16.63
N CYS A 211 5.14 -10.36 -16.70
CA CYS A 211 6.09 -9.27 -16.96
C CYS A 211 6.14 -8.91 -18.46
N LEU A 212 5.89 -7.63 -18.77
CA LEU A 212 5.95 -7.09 -20.14
C LEU A 212 7.36 -7.06 -20.73
N PHE A 213 8.39 -7.12 -19.88
CA PHE A 213 9.80 -7.01 -20.27
C PHE A 213 10.52 -8.36 -20.34
N LYS A 214 9.78 -9.48 -20.28
CA LYS A 214 10.37 -10.83 -20.28
C LYS A 214 11.22 -11.14 -21.52
N THR A 215 11.01 -10.45 -22.63
CA THR A 215 11.85 -10.56 -23.84
C THR A 215 13.21 -9.87 -23.67
N MET A 216 13.27 -8.74 -22.96
CA MET A 216 14.52 -8.00 -22.74
C MET A 216 15.45 -8.73 -21.79
N CYS A 217 14.89 -9.38 -20.77
CA CYS A 217 15.65 -10.13 -19.78
C CYS A 217 15.85 -11.61 -20.16
N GLY A 218 15.48 -12.00 -21.38
CA GLY A 218 15.63 -13.35 -21.89
C GLY A 218 14.89 -14.38 -21.04
N ARG A 219 13.60 -14.16 -20.75
CA ARG A 219 12.69 -15.05 -19.99
C ARG A 219 11.34 -15.23 -20.68
N GLN A 220 11.32 -15.12 -22.00
CA GLN A 220 10.11 -15.18 -22.82
C GLN A 220 9.35 -16.51 -22.73
N TRP A 221 10.02 -17.58 -22.31
CA TRP A 221 9.43 -18.91 -22.12
C TRP A 221 8.56 -19.01 -20.86
N ILE A 222 8.70 -18.09 -19.90
CA ILE A 222 7.87 -18.07 -18.69
C ILE A 222 6.49 -17.58 -19.08
N ASN A 223 5.48 -18.42 -18.88
CA ASN A 223 4.08 -18.13 -19.17
C ASN A 223 3.25 -18.36 -17.92
N SER A 224 2.24 -17.52 -17.71
CA SER A 224 1.20 -17.76 -16.70
C SER A 224 0.58 -19.13 -16.95
N LYS A 225 0.55 -20.00 -15.93
CA LYS A 225 -0.27 -21.22 -16.01
C LYS A 225 -1.72 -20.76 -16.20
N GLY A 226 -2.30 -21.13 -17.34
CA GLY A 226 -3.71 -20.87 -17.65
C GLY A 226 -4.65 -21.55 -16.68
#